data_AF-K1YJC7-F1
#
_entry.id   AF-K1YJC7-F1
#
_cell.length_a   1.000
_cell.length_b   1.000
_cell.length_c   1.000
_cell.angle_alpha   90.00
_cell.angle_beta   90.00
_cell.angle_gamma   90.00
#
_symmetry.space_group_name_H-M   'P 1'
#
loop_
_entity.id
_entity.type
_entity.pdbx_description
1 polymer ?
#
loop_
_entity_poly.entity_id
_entity_poly.type
_entity_poly.pdbx_seq_one_letter_code
_entity_poly.pdbx_strand_id
1 'polypeptide(L)' 'MSCLACVKKCPFGAPFIDADGRVSHNEVKCTGCGICAGVCPAKAYQVNYFRDDQILAMIDSVTEMH' A
#
# COMPACT_ATOMS: atom_id res chain seq x y z
N MET A 1 -15.23 8.64 2.45
CA MET A 1 -14.40 9.87 2.51
C MET A 1 -12.93 9.47 2.39
N SER A 2 -12.17 10.04 1.45
CA SER A 2 -10.73 9.80 1.31
C SER A 2 -9.93 10.68 2.29
N CYS A 3 -9.08 10.09 3.12
CA CYS A 3 -8.27 10.84 4.12
C CYS A 3 -6.96 11.44 3.57
N LEU A 4 -6.55 11.02 2.36
CA LEU A 4 -5.34 11.48 1.64
C LEU A 4 -4.00 11.21 2.35
N ALA A 5 -3.97 10.32 3.34
CA ALA A 5 -2.73 9.99 4.05
C ALA A 5 -1.64 9.43 3.12
N CYS A 6 -2.01 8.56 2.16
CA CYS A 6 -1.07 7.98 1.19
C CYS A 6 -0.39 9.04 0.31
N VAL A 7 -1.14 10.03 -0.17
CA VAL A 7 -0.63 11.15 -1.00
C VAL A 7 0.36 11.98 -0.19
N LYS A 8 0.05 12.28 1.08
CA LYS A 8 0.91 13.10 1.95
C LYS A 8 2.19 12.41 2.41
N LYS A 9 2.17 11.08 2.52
CA LYS A 9 3.27 10.31 3.12
C LYS A 9 4.22 9.68 2.10
N CYS A 10 3.85 9.58 0.84
CA CYS A 10 4.73 9.00 -0.17
C CYS A 10 5.87 9.97 -0.54
N PRO A 11 7.14 9.62 -0.30
CA PRO A 11 8.27 10.49 -0.64
C PRO A 11 8.54 10.56 -2.15
N PHE A 12 7.99 9.63 -2.93
CA PHE A 12 8.18 9.54 -4.38
C PHE A 12 7.02 10.13 -5.19
N GLY A 13 5.95 10.57 -4.52
CA GLY A 13 4.75 11.11 -5.18
C GLY A 13 4.05 10.09 -6.09
N ALA A 14 4.07 8.80 -5.72
CA ALA A 14 3.41 7.74 -6.48
C ALA A 14 1.88 7.78 -6.34
N PRO A 15 1.27 7.87 -5.14
CA PRO A 15 -0.14 8.23 -5.01
C PRO A 15 -0.37 9.71 -5.30
N PHE A 16 -1.35 10.03 -6.13
CA PHE A 16 -1.72 11.40 -6.50
C PHE A 16 -3.24 11.54 -6.67
N ILE A 17 -3.73 12.78 -6.76
CA ILE A 17 -5.13 13.05 -7.06
C ILE A 17 -5.24 13.26 -8.58
N ASP A 18 -6.08 12.46 -9.25
CA ASP A 18 -6.31 12.56 -10.69
C ASP A 18 -7.32 13.66 -11.06
N ALA A 19 -7.60 13.78 -12.36
CA ALA A 19 -8.51 14.79 -12.90
C ALA A 19 -9.96 14.64 -12.39
N ASP A 20 -10.36 13.42 -11.98
CA ASP A 20 -11.69 13.13 -11.43
C ASP A 20 -11.75 13.35 -9.91
N GLY A 21 -10.67 13.86 -9.31
CA GLY A 21 -10.55 14.08 -7.87
C GLY A 21 -10.40 12.79 -7.07
N ARG A 22 -10.04 11.67 -7.72
CA ARG A 22 -9.84 10.38 -7.07
C ARG A 22 -8.37 10.15 -6.77
N VAL A 23 -8.10 9.31 -5.78
CA VAL A 23 -6.73 8.89 -5.49
C VAL A 23 -6.33 7.83 -6.51
N SER A 24 -5.34 8.17 -7.34
CA SER A 24 -4.73 7.31 -8.34
C SER A 24 -3.27 7.01 -7.98
N HIS A 25 -2.64 6.06 -8.68
CA HIS A 25 -1.29 5.59 -8.36
C HIS A 25 -0.42 5.47 -9.61
N ASN A 26 0.77 6.08 -9.58
CA ASN A 26 1.75 6.00 -10.66
C ASN A 26 2.78 4.91 -10.33
N GLU A 27 2.69 3.78 -11.03
CA GLU A 27 3.57 2.64 -10.81
C GLU A 27 5.03 2.91 -11.20
N VAL A 28 5.28 3.77 -12.19
CA VAL A 28 6.64 4.13 -12.62
C VAL A 28 7.38 4.90 -11.53
N LYS A 29 6.67 5.70 -10.72
CA LYS A 29 7.26 6.41 -9.56
C LYS A 29 7.33 5.55 -8.30
N CYS A 30 6.61 4.42 -8.27
CA CYS A 30 6.52 3.61 -7.07
C CYS A 30 7.75 2.72 -6.91
N THR A 31 8.39 2.80 -5.75
CA THR A 31 9.57 2.00 -5.40
C THR A 31 9.22 0.75 -4.60
N GLY A 32 7.94 0.52 -4.28
CA GLY A 32 7.51 -0.62 -3.47
C GLY A 32 7.77 -0.50 -1.97
N CYS A 33 8.04 0.71 -1.43
CA CYS A 33 8.38 0.89 0.00
C CYS A 33 7.26 0.57 1.02
N GLY A 34 6.00 0.42 0.59
CA GLY A 34 4.89 0.02 1.46
C GLY A 34 4.28 1.07 2.40
N ILE A 35 4.78 2.31 2.42
CA ILE A 35 4.24 3.38 3.29
C ILE A 35 2.73 3.61 3.06
N CYS A 36 2.29 3.65 1.80
CA CYS A 36 0.88 3.87 1.46
C CYS A 36 -0.02 2.71 1.93
N ALA A 37 0.45 1.46 1.85
CA ALA A 37 -0.26 0.29 2.34
C ALA A 37 -0.37 0.29 3.87
N GLY A 38 0.73 0.61 4.57
CA GLY A 38 0.74 0.63 6.04
C GLY A 38 -0.06 1.78 6.67
N VAL A 39 -0.12 2.95 6.02
CA VAL A 39 -0.83 4.12 6.58
C VAL A 39 -2.32 4.15 6.24
N CYS A 40 -2.79 3.32 5.30
CA CYS A 40 -4.17 3.39 4.83
C CYS A 40 -5.11 2.59 5.75
N PRO A 41 -5.99 3.24 6.53
CA PRO A 41 -6.93 2.52 7.40
C PRO A 41 -7.96 1.70 6.61
N ALA A 42 -8.23 2.10 5.36
CA ALA A 42 -9.13 1.39 4.45
C ALA A 42 -8.44 0.23 3.71
N LYS A 43 -7.14 0.00 3.93
CA LYS A 43 -6.33 -1.02 3.24
C LYS A 43 -6.46 -0.96 1.71
N ALA A 44 -6.46 0.25 1.15
CA ALA A 44 -6.68 0.47 -0.29
C ALA A 44 -5.50 0.05 -1.18
N TYR A 45 -4.33 -0.21 -0.60
CA TYR A 45 -3.12 -0.60 -1.31
C TYR A 45 -2.53 -1.87 -0.71
N GLN A 46 -1.92 -2.68 -1.57
CA GLN A 46 -0.98 -3.73 -1.18
C GLN A 46 0.33 -3.54 -1.95
N VAL A 47 1.42 -4.08 -1.41
CA VAL A 47 2.72 -4.06 -2.07
C VAL A 47 2.90 -5.36 -2.85
N ASN A 48 3.25 -5.27 -4.12
CA ASN A 48 3.54 -6.44 -4.93
C ASN A 48 4.63 -7.29 -4.26
N TYR A 49 4.45 -8.61 -4.28
CA TYR A 49 5.32 -9.61 -3.63
C TYR A 49 5.33 -9.59 -2.09
N PHE A 50 4.67 -8.62 -1.45
CA PHE A 50 4.53 -8.49 0.00
C PHE A 50 3.07 -8.21 0.38
N ARG A 51 2.14 -8.94 -0.26
CA ARG A 51 0.72 -8.84 0.07
C ARG A 51 0.45 -9.48 1.44
N ASP A 52 -0.60 -9.02 2.10
CA ASP A 52 -0.96 -9.46 3.47
C ASP A 52 -1.05 -11.00 3.58
N ASP A 53 -1.64 -11.67 2.59
CA ASP A 53 -1.74 -13.14 2.55
C ASP A 53 -0.38 -13.84 2.39
N GLN A 54 0.53 -13.26 1.59
CA GLN A 54 1.89 -13.78 1.45
C GLN A 54 2.67 -13.60 2.76
N ILE A 55 2.52 -12.45 3.43
CA ILE A 55 3.16 -12.18 4.72
C ILE A 55 2.62 -13.12 5.80
N LEU A 56 1.30 -13.32 5.86
CA LEU A 56 0.69 -14.24 6.80
C LEU A 56 1.15 -15.68 6.56
N ALA A 57 1.17 -16.15 5.31
CA ALA A 57 1.71 -17.47 4.99
C ALA A 57 3.18 -17.64 5.44
N MET A 58 4.00 -16.59 5.31
CA MET A 58 5.38 -16.61 5.84
C MET A 58 5.42 -16.69 7.36
N ILE A 59 4.55 -15.95 8.07
CA ILE A 59 4.43 -16.01 9.54
C ILE A 59 3.98 -17.40 9.98
N ASP A 60 2.92 -17.93 9.38
CA ASP A 60 2.36 -19.25 9.72
C ASP A 60 3.39 -20.36 9.54
N SER A 61 4.26 -20.24 8.53
CA SER A 61 5.35 -21.20 8.29
C SER A 61 6.38 -21.27 9.42
N VAL A 62 6.58 -20.17 10.17
CA VAL A 62 7.54 -20.13 11.29
C VAL A 62 6.88 -20.31 12.66
N THR A 63 5.57 -20.03 12.77
CA THR A 63 4.83 -20.20 14.03
C THR A 63 4.15 -21.56 14.14
N GLU A 64 4.19 -22.40 13.09
CA GLU A 64 3.47 -23.67 12.98
C GLU A 64 1.98 -23.52 13.37
N MET A 65 1.40 -22.34 13.14
CA MET A 65 -0.02 -22.11 13.35
C MET A 65 -0.79 -22.74 12.20
N HIS A 66 -1.24 -23.98 12.41
CA HIS A 66 -2.14 -24.70 11.51
C HIS A 66 -3.59 -24.47 11.97
#